data_AF-A0A8T6NZB2-F1
#
_entry.id   AF-A0A8T6NZB2-F1
#
_cell.length_a   1.000
_cell.length_b   1.000
_cell.length_c   1.000
_cell.angle_alpha   90.00
_cell.angle_beta   90.00
_cell.angle_gamma   90.00
#
_symmetry.space_group_name_H-M   'P 1'
#
loop_
_entity.id
_entity.type
_entity.pdbx_description
1 polymer ?
#
loop_
_entity_poly.entity_id
_entity_poly.type
_entity_poly.pdbx_seq_one_letter_code
_entity_poly.pdbx_strand_id
1 'polypeptide(L)'
;MDLVKHMAAVGSCWSPSFSPDGSELAFISDLTGTPQVWTMPVEGGFPRLVTGTDDQITQVRWSTQGLAYLLSPGGGLNRQI
;
A
#
# COMPACT_ATOMS: atom_id res chain seq x y z
N MET A 1 9.37 5.18 -17.44
CA MET A 1 7.97 5.67 -17.41
C MET A 1 7.00 4.49 -17.64
N ASP A 2 6.93 3.56 -16.69
CA ASP A 2 6.02 2.39 -16.72
C ASP A 2 5.72 1.96 -15.28
N LEU A 3 4.92 2.77 -14.58
CA LEU A 3 4.49 2.50 -13.20
C LEU A 3 3.71 1.18 -13.11
N VAL A 4 2.91 0.88 -14.13
CA VAL A 4 2.11 -0.35 -14.24
C VAL A 4 2.98 -1.60 -14.25
N LYS A 5 4.13 -1.57 -14.94
CA LYS A 5 5.06 -2.73 -14.98
C LYS A 5 5.72 -2.99 -13.64
N HIS A 6 6.02 -1.94 -12.88
CA HIS A 6 6.60 -2.08 -11.54
C HIS A 6 5.55 -2.61 -10.56
N MET A 7 4.33 -2.09 -10.60
CA MET A 7 3.22 -2.59 -9.78
C MET A 7 2.92 -4.07 -10.05
N ALA A 8 3.00 -4.52 -11.32
CA ALA A 8 2.83 -5.93 -11.66
C ALA A 8 3.88 -6.86 -11.03
N ALA A 9 5.08 -6.36 -10.74
CA ALA A 9 6.14 -7.13 -10.06
C ALA A 9 5.95 -7.23 -8.54
N VAL A 10 5.12 -6.36 -7.95
CA VAL A 10 4.82 -6.31 -6.50
C VAL A 10 3.74 -7.32 -6.10
N GLY A 11 3.00 -7.89 -7.05
CA GLY A 11 1.85 -8.75 -6.76
C GLY A 11 0.56 -7.94 -6.59
N SER A 12 -0.39 -8.43 -5.77
CA SER A 12 -1.67 -7.75 -5.54
C SER A 12 -1.43 -6.38 -4.90
N CYS A 13 -1.78 -5.31 -5.63
CA CYS A 13 -1.65 -3.94 -5.15
C CYS A 13 -2.86 -3.09 -5.58
N TRP A 14 -3.35 -2.25 -4.66
CA TRP A 14 -4.52 -1.39 -4.88
C TRP A 14 -4.47 -0.14 -4.01
N SER A 15 -5.50 0.71 -4.11
CA SER A 15 -5.59 1.99 -3.39
C SER A 15 -4.35 2.90 -3.59
N PRO A 16 -3.94 3.21 -4.84
CA PRO A 16 -2.78 4.05 -5.06
C PRO A 16 -3.02 5.49 -4.60
N SER A 17 -2.01 6.11 -4.02
CA SER A 17 -1.98 7.53 -3.68
C SER A 17 -0.58 8.10 -3.88
N PHE A 18 -0.45 9.17 -4.66
CA PHE A 18 0.82 9.86 -4.85
C PHE A 18 1.11 10.82 -3.70
N SER A 19 2.39 10.96 -3.35
CA SER A 19 2.85 12.02 -2.46
C SER A 19 2.56 13.40 -3.08
N PRO A 20 2.43 14.45 -2.26
CA PRO A 20 2.09 15.80 -2.75
C PRO A 20 3.11 16.38 -3.75
N ASP A 21 4.38 16.00 -3.62
CA ASP A 21 5.48 16.38 -4.51
C ASP A 21 5.61 15.44 -5.73
N GLY A 22 4.82 14.36 -5.79
CA GLY A 22 4.81 13.39 -6.88
C GLY A 22 6.02 12.46 -6.94
N SER A 23 6.88 12.45 -5.92
CA SER A 23 8.10 11.64 -5.91
C SER A 23 7.88 10.20 -5.43
N GLU A 24 6.84 9.96 -4.63
CA GLU A 24 6.52 8.66 -4.05
C GLU A 24 5.07 8.23 -4.34
N LEU A 25 4.87 6.91 -4.41
CA LEU A 25 3.56 6.27 -4.46
C LEU A 25 3.36 5.46 -3.19
N ALA A 26 2.27 5.70 -2.48
CA ALA A 26 1.73 4.77 -1.49
C ALA A 26 0.65 3.89 -2.11
N PHE A 27 0.58 2.64 -1.66
CA PHE A 27 -0.43 1.67 -2.08
C PHE A 27 -0.61 0.60 -1.01
N ILE A 28 -1.66 -0.20 -1.12
CA ILE A 28 -1.90 -1.35 -0.25
C ILE A 28 -1.47 -2.61 -0.96
N SER A 29 -0.80 -3.52 -0.24
CA SER A 29 -0.44 -4.84 -0.75
C SER A 29 -0.39 -5.87 0.38
N ASP A 30 -0.66 -7.12 0.04
CA ASP A 30 -0.63 -8.30 0.90
C ASP A 30 0.71 -9.07 0.86
N LEU A 31 1.78 -8.42 0.38
CA LEU A 31 3.14 -8.98 0.31
C LEU A 31 3.64 -9.61 1.62
N THR A 32 3.15 -9.16 2.77
CA THR A 32 3.47 -9.69 4.12
C THR A 32 2.40 -10.62 4.69
N GLY A 33 1.43 -11.07 3.88
CA GLY A 33 0.33 -11.97 4.27
C GLY A 33 -0.95 -11.29 4.74
N THR A 34 -0.86 -10.05 5.24
CA THR A 34 -2.00 -9.18 5.57
C THR A 34 -1.90 -7.90 4.75
N PRO A 35 -3.01 -7.31 4.25
CA PRO A 35 -2.97 -6.04 3.54
C PRO A 35 -2.39 -4.91 4.38
N GLN A 36 -1.26 -4.35 3.95
CA GLN A 36 -0.54 -3.27 4.62
C GLN A 36 -0.24 -2.11 3.66
N VAL A 37 0.13 -0.95 4.19
CA VAL A 37 0.63 0.18 3.40
C VAL A 37 2.08 -0.05 3.01
N TRP A 38 2.35 0.14 1.73
CA TRP A 38 3.68 0.16 1.15
C TRP A 38 3.92 1.47 0.42
N THR A 39 5.18 1.87 0.31
CA THR A 39 5.61 3.02 -0.49
C THR A 39 6.72 2.64 -1.46
N MET A 40 6.79 3.32 -2.60
CA MET A 40 7.93 3.22 -3.51
C MET A 40 8.15 4.53 -4.28
N PRO A 41 9.37 4.81 -4.76
CA PRO A 41 9.61 5.94 -5.66
C PRO A 41 8.81 5.79 -6.95
N VAL A 42 8.28 6.90 -7.49
CA VAL A 42 7.52 6.90 -8.76
C VAL A 42 8.40 6.48 -9.94
N GLU A 43 9.69 6.79 -9.89
CA GLU A 43 10.69 6.34 -10.88
C GLU A 43 10.92 4.82 -10.84
N GLY A 44 10.36 4.12 -9.85
CA GLY A 44 10.51 2.69 -9.63
C GLY A 44 11.55 2.38 -8.56
N GLY A 45 11.64 1.10 -8.22
CA GLY A 45 12.49 0.60 -7.14
C GLY A 45 11.76 -0.40 -6.26
N PHE A 46 12.38 -0.75 -5.14
CA PHE A 46 11.81 -1.71 -4.21
C PHE A 46 10.76 -1.06 -3.30
N PRO A 47 9.57 -1.66 -3.17
CA PRO A 47 8.59 -1.26 -2.17
C PRO A 47 9.15 -1.35 -0.75
N ARG A 48 8.72 -0.41 0.10
CA ARG A 48 9.03 -0.37 1.52
C ARG A 48 7.74 -0.46 2.33
N LEU A 49 7.74 -1.34 3.32
CA LEU A 49 6.62 -1.49 4.25
C LEU A 49 6.54 -0.25 5.14
N VAL A 50 5.35 0.35 5.24
CA VAL A 50 5.07 1.51 6.11
C VAL A 50 4.33 1.08 7.36
N THR A 51 3.38 0.15 7.24
CA THR A 51 2.59 -0.37 8.36
C THR A 51 2.83 -1.85 8.57
N GLY A 52 2.87 -2.31 9.81
CA GLY A 52 3.06 -3.72 10.16
C GLY A 52 2.08 -4.16 11.23
N THR A 53 0.80 -3.84 11.05
CA THR A 53 -0.26 -4.16 12.01
C THR A 53 -0.81 -5.57 11.78
N ASP A 54 -1.42 -6.15 12.80
CA ASP A 54 -2.12 -7.43 12.66
C ASP A 54 -3.42 -7.28 11.84
N ASP A 55 -4.08 -6.13 11.97
CA ASP A 55 -5.28 -5.80 11.19
C ASP A 55 -4.95 -5.31 9.78
N GLN A 56 -5.89 -5.55 8.87
CA GLN A 56 -5.75 -5.15 7.47
C GLN A 56 -6.01 -3.65 7.27
N ILE A 57 -5.21 -3.04 6.40
CA ILE A 57 -5.44 -1.71 5.88
C ILE A 57 -6.34 -1.78 4.65
N THR A 58 -7.39 -0.97 4.61
CA THR A 58 -8.39 -0.97 3.53
C THR A 58 -8.31 0.24 2.62
N GLN A 59 -7.75 1.34 3.12
CA GLN A 59 -7.53 2.55 2.33
C GLN A 59 -6.26 3.27 2.76
N VAL A 60 -5.54 3.85 1.81
CA VAL A 60 -4.42 4.75 2.07
C VAL A 60 -4.55 6.03 1.24
N ARG A 61 -4.17 7.16 1.83
CA ARG A 61 -4.13 8.48 1.18
C ARG A 61 -2.92 9.27 1.67
N TRP A 62 -2.15 9.77 0.72
CA TRP A 62 -1.18 10.82 0.96
C TRP A 62 -1.89 12.17 1.09
N SER A 63 -1.35 13.02 1.96
CA SER A 63 -1.72 14.42 2.12
C SER A 63 -0.46 15.26 2.30
N THR A 64 -0.59 16.58 2.24
CA THR A 64 0.51 17.52 2.54
C THR A 64 1.04 17.42 3.97
N GLN A 65 0.29 16.76 4.87
CA GLN A 65 0.70 16.53 6.26
C GLN A 65 1.32 15.14 6.48
N GLY A 66 1.28 14.26 5.47
CA GLY A 66 1.74 12.88 5.57
C GLY A 66 0.71 11.85 5.13
N LEU A 67 0.99 10.59 5.43
CA LEU A 67 0.14 9.44 5.13
C LEU A 67 -0.99 9.27 6.13
N ALA A 68 -2.20 9.06 5.62
CA ALA A 68 -3.37 8.62 6.37
C ALA A 68 -3.86 7.28 5.82
N TYR A 69 -4.33 6.39 6.69
CA TYR A 69 -4.85 5.09 6.30
C TYR A 69 -6.01 4.64 7.21
N LEU A 70 -6.88 3.78 6.67
CA LEU A 70 -7.98 3.15 7.42
C LEU A 70 -7.65 1.70 7.69
N LEU A 71 -7.76 1.30 8.96
CA LEU A 71 -7.63 -0.09 9.40
C LEU A 71 -9.02 -0.70 9.64
N SER A 72 -9.18 -1.97 9.30
CA SER A 72 -10.39 -2.75 9.60
C SER A 72 -10.05 -3.85 10.62
N PRO A 73 -10.45 -3.66 11.89
CA PRO A 73 -10.24 -4.65 12.94
C PRO A 73 -10.88 -6.00 12.61
N GLY A 74 -10.15 -7.10 12.79
CA GLY A 74 -10.65 -8.47 12.60
C GLY A 74 -10.81 -8.92 11.14
N GLY A 75 -10.27 -8.13 10.19
CA GLY A 75 -10.39 -8.39 8.75
C GLY A 75 -9.37 -9.37 8.16
N GLY A 76 -8.43 -9.89 8.97
CA GLY A 76 -7.47 -10.90 8.51
C GLY A 76 -8.19 -12.19 8.10
N LEU A 77 -8.25 -12.46 6.78
CA LEU A 77 -8.75 -13.68 6.13
C LEU A 77 -9.85 -14.41 6.92
N ASN A 78 -11.07 -13.87 6.88
CA ASN A 78 -12.26 -14.66 7.25
C ASN A 78 -12.43 -15.81 6.24
N ARG A 79 -11.91 -17.00 6.57
CA ARG A 79 -12.43 -18.24 5.99
C ARG A 79 -13.81 -18.45 6.62
N GLN A 80 -14.87 -18.00 5.95
CA GLN A 80 -16.19 -18.55 6.25
C GLN A 80 -16.16 -20.04 5.91
N ILE A 81 -16.37 -20.87 6.93
CA ILE A 81 -16.62 -22.30 6.80
C ILE A 81 -18.06 -22.56 6.36
#